data_AF-A0A0J9XPU6-F1
#
_entry.id   AF-A0A0J9XPU6-F1
#
_cell.length_a   1.000
_cell.length_b   1.000
_cell.length_c   1.000
_cell.angle_alpha   90.00
_cell.angle_beta   90.00
_cell.angle_gamma   90.00
#
_symmetry.space_group_name_H-M   'P 1'
#
loop_
_entity.id
_entity.type
_entity.pdbx_description
1 polymer ?
#
loop_
_entity_poly.entity_id
_entity_poly.type
_entity_poly.pdbx_seq_one_letter_code
_entity_poly.pdbx_strand_id
1 'polypeptide(L)'
;MTQEIGDVEISHVSTSTSEQAANTIMEVDDDANVIHNECSKGVLRKSKSGRWWKSVRKERSSAVVKVKPLKSSWERKMRLKANLENVKKMQQEVRDKLAAKKAAKIEARKEHERRQKENERKAEIVQVIKNTEKLKKTKKKQLRRIEKRDTT
;
A
#
# COMPACT_ATOMS: atom_id res chain seq x y z
N MET A 1 -16.24 -31.52 -16.03
CA MET A 1 -15.58 -30.40 -16.74
C MET A 1 -14.79 -29.62 -15.69
N THR A 2 -13.61 -30.11 -15.33
CA THR A 2 -12.71 -29.50 -14.34
C THR A 2 -11.97 -28.36 -15.03
N GLN A 3 -12.20 -27.12 -14.58
CA GLN A 3 -11.44 -25.96 -15.07
C GLN A 3 -10.16 -25.83 -14.26
N GLU A 4 -9.04 -26.02 -14.96
CA GLU A 4 -7.66 -25.74 -14.57
C GLU A 4 -7.55 -24.32 -13.98
N ILE A 5 -7.25 -24.22 -12.69
CA ILE A 5 -6.86 -22.95 -12.06
C ILE A 5 -5.35 -22.83 -12.30
N GLY A 6 -4.98 -22.09 -13.35
CA GLY A 6 -3.59 -21.75 -13.62
C GLY A 6 -3.02 -20.89 -12.50
N ASP A 7 -2.10 -21.48 -11.74
CA ASP A 7 -1.28 -20.80 -10.73
C ASP A 7 -0.45 -19.71 -11.40
N VAL A 8 -0.69 -18.46 -10.99
CA VAL A 8 0.15 -17.33 -11.39
C VAL A 8 1.39 -17.37 -10.53
N GLU A 9 2.47 -17.96 -11.06
CA GLU A 9 3.80 -17.88 -10.49
C GLU A 9 4.20 -16.40 -10.30
N ILE A 10 4.28 -15.98 -9.04
CA ILE A 10 4.84 -14.69 -8.66
C ILE A 10 6.36 -14.87 -8.68
N SER A 11 6.96 -14.67 -9.86
CA SER A 11 8.41 -14.61 -9.99
C SER A 11 8.95 -13.39 -9.23
N HIS A 12 9.67 -13.66 -8.16
CA HIS A 12 10.38 -12.67 -7.37
C HIS A 12 11.58 -12.22 -8.20
N VAL A 13 11.51 -11.02 -8.75
CA VAL A 13 12.63 -10.38 -9.43
C VAL A 13 13.65 -10.00 -8.36
N SER A 14 14.65 -10.86 -8.15
CA SER A 14 15.83 -10.56 -7.36
C SER A 14 16.61 -9.43 -8.03
N THR A 15 16.51 -8.22 -7.49
CA THR A 15 17.49 -7.17 -7.75
C THR A 15 18.72 -7.46 -6.90
N SER A 16 19.73 -8.10 -7.49
CA SER A 16 21.07 -8.13 -6.89
C SER A 16 21.65 -6.71 -6.97
N THR A 17 21.55 -6.01 -5.85
CA THR A 17 22.40 -4.85 -5.56
C THR A 17 23.84 -5.37 -5.51
N SER A 18 24.69 -4.88 -6.39
CA SER A 18 26.13 -5.14 -6.34
C SER A 18 26.71 -4.56 -5.04
N GLU A 19 26.97 -5.45 -4.10
CA GLU A 19 27.79 -5.24 -2.90
C GLU A 19 29.27 -5.18 -3.30
N GLN A 20 29.78 -4.03 -3.75
CA GLN A 20 31.23 -3.78 -3.81
C GLN A 20 31.53 -2.29 -3.59
N ALA A 21 31.55 -1.89 -2.32
CA ALA A 21 32.35 -0.76 -1.85
C ALA A 21 32.62 -0.97 -0.36
N ALA A 22 33.44 -1.98 -0.08
CA ALA A 22 34.01 -2.21 1.24
C ALA A 22 34.85 -1.00 1.65
N ASN A 23 34.50 -0.40 2.79
CA ASN A 23 35.39 -0.04 3.88
C ASN A 23 36.87 0.22 3.51
N THR A 24 37.17 1.45 3.07
CA THR A 24 38.50 2.05 3.24
C THR A 24 38.42 3.00 4.42
N ILE A 25 38.65 2.48 5.62
CA ILE A 25 39.07 3.28 6.78
C ILE A 25 40.58 3.44 6.59
N MET A 26 41.00 4.51 5.93
CA MET A 26 42.40 4.93 5.92
C MET A 26 42.67 5.70 7.20
N GLU A 27 43.78 5.30 7.81
CA GLU A 27 44.36 5.82 9.03
C GLU A 27 44.52 7.33 9.01
N VAL A 28 44.38 7.87 10.22
CA VAL A 28 44.46 9.28 10.57
C VAL A 28 45.94 9.61 10.65
N ASP A 29 46.50 10.21 9.59
CA ASP A 29 47.75 10.96 9.71
C ASP A 29 47.42 12.35 10.23
N ASP A 30 47.65 12.53 11.53
CA ASP A 30 47.69 13.81 12.24
C ASP A 30 48.92 14.61 11.78
N ASP A 31 48.81 15.32 10.65
CA ASP A 31 49.75 16.38 10.29
C ASP A 31 49.00 17.70 10.02
N ALA A 32 48.93 18.49 11.09
CA ALA A 32 48.98 19.94 11.13
C ALA A 32 48.62 20.69 9.84
N ASN A 33 47.33 20.94 9.65
CA ASN A 33 46.90 22.18 8.99
C ASN A 33 45.83 22.87 9.83
N VAL A 34 46.25 23.40 10.98
CA VAL A 34 45.54 24.51 11.62
C VAL A 34 45.66 25.69 10.66
N ILE A 35 44.79 25.72 9.65
CA ILE A 35 44.59 26.89 8.82
C ILE A 35 43.99 27.93 9.75
N HIS A 36 44.88 28.71 10.38
CA HIS A 36 44.52 29.92 11.07
C HIS A 36 43.61 30.70 10.13
N ASN A 37 42.37 30.87 10.57
CA ASN A 37 41.36 31.61 9.86
C ASN A 37 41.69 33.09 10.03
N GLU A 38 42.82 33.49 9.46
CA GLU A 38 43.21 34.87 9.30
C GLU A 38 42.24 35.43 8.27
N CYS A 39 41.14 35.97 8.78
CA CYS A 39 40.34 36.95 8.09
C CYS A 39 41.31 38.07 7.75
N SER A 40 41.67 38.14 6.48
CA SER A 40 42.50 39.17 5.87
C SER A 40 42.10 40.51 6.47
N LYS A 41 43.05 41.15 7.15
CA LYS A 41 42.90 42.34 8.01
C LYS A 41 42.57 43.62 7.22
N GLY A 42 41.83 43.52 6.12
CA GLY A 42 41.40 44.62 5.27
C GLY A 42 39.88 44.74 5.21
N VAL A 43 39.36 45.88 5.68
CA VAL A 43 38.06 46.49 5.26
C VAL A 43 36.75 45.91 5.84
N LEU A 44 36.73 44.89 6.71
CA LEU A 44 35.48 44.44 7.36
C LEU A 44 35.47 44.69 8.87
N ARG A 45 34.44 45.42 9.36
CA ARG A 45 34.21 45.67 10.79
C ARG A 45 34.00 44.35 11.54
N LYS A 46 34.79 44.12 12.59
CA LYS A 46 34.64 42.97 13.51
C LYS A 46 33.30 43.08 14.27
N SER A 47 32.61 41.97 14.49
CA SER A 47 31.43 41.92 15.38
C SER A 47 31.84 42.20 16.83
N LYS A 48 30.93 42.75 17.65
CA LYS A 48 31.21 43.06 19.07
C LYS A 48 31.67 41.83 19.87
N SER A 49 31.22 40.63 19.51
CA SER A 49 31.54 39.38 20.22
C SER A 49 32.91 38.77 19.85
N GLY A 50 33.64 39.35 18.88
CA GLY A 50 34.90 38.77 18.37
C GLY A 50 34.73 37.46 17.58
N ARG A 51 33.57 36.80 17.69
CA ARG A 51 33.22 35.56 16.99
C ARG A 51 32.39 35.86 15.76
N TRP A 52 32.87 35.39 14.61
CA TRP A 52 32.21 35.53 13.32
C TRP A 52 31.34 34.29 13.06
N TRP A 53 30.06 34.47 12.69
CA TRP A 53 29.05 33.39 12.63
C TRP A 53 28.88 32.73 11.24
N LYS A 54 29.46 33.31 10.19
CA LYS A 54 29.52 32.72 8.84
C LYS A 54 30.97 32.35 8.54
N SER A 55 31.32 31.32 7.80
CA SER A 55 32.70 31.27 7.28
C SER A 55 32.86 32.36 6.22
N VAL A 56 33.91 33.21 6.29
CA VAL A 56 34.22 34.10 5.16
C VAL A 56 34.55 33.20 3.98
N ARG A 57 33.70 33.24 2.94
CA ARG A 57 33.98 32.50 1.71
C ARG A 57 35.17 33.18 1.03
N LYS A 58 36.36 32.61 1.21
CA LYS A 58 37.60 33.06 0.54
C LYS A 58 37.59 32.74 -0.96
N GLU A 59 36.83 31.72 -1.34
CA GLU A 59 36.68 31.31 -2.73
C GLU A 59 35.81 32.27 -3.56
N ARG A 60 36.26 32.58 -4.78
CA ARG A 60 35.48 33.37 -5.74
C ARG A 60 34.13 32.69 -6.01
N SER A 61 33.10 33.49 -6.34
CA SER A 61 31.77 33.00 -6.70
C SER A 61 31.80 31.89 -7.76
N SER A 62 32.79 31.91 -8.66
CA SER A 62 33.05 30.91 -9.71
C SER A 62 33.37 29.50 -9.20
N ALA A 63 33.86 29.34 -7.96
CA ALA A 63 34.19 28.05 -7.36
C ALA A 63 33.00 27.31 -6.72
N VAL A 64 31.84 27.99 -6.56
CA VAL A 64 30.58 27.30 -6.22
C VAL A 64 30.08 26.66 -7.51
N VAL A 65 30.68 25.51 -7.78
CA VAL A 65 30.20 24.40 -8.59
C VAL A 65 29.15 24.80 -9.64
N LYS A 66 29.63 25.17 -10.82
CA LYS A 66 28.81 25.24 -12.04
C LYS A 66 28.62 23.85 -12.63
N VAL A 67 28.08 22.89 -11.87
CA VAL A 67 27.63 21.64 -12.49
C VAL A 67 26.55 21.99 -13.49
N LYS A 68 26.63 21.42 -14.70
CA LYS A 68 25.53 21.54 -15.66
C LYS A 68 24.26 21.06 -14.93
N PRO A 69 23.16 21.83 -14.93
CA PRO A 69 21.93 21.35 -14.33
C PRO A 69 21.61 20.01 -14.98
N LEU A 70 21.29 18.99 -14.17
CA LEU A 70 20.92 17.65 -14.64
C LEU A 70 19.58 17.70 -15.39
N LYS A 71 19.60 18.30 -16.58
CA LYS A 71 18.46 18.40 -17.47
C LYS A 71 18.40 17.12 -18.29
N SER A 72 17.35 16.34 -18.09
CA SER A 72 17.01 15.27 -19.02
C SER A 72 16.56 15.85 -20.37
N SER A 73 16.95 15.21 -21.46
CA SER A 73 16.43 15.53 -22.79
C SER A 73 14.91 15.36 -22.83
N TRP A 74 14.23 16.11 -23.72
CA TRP A 74 12.79 15.99 -23.91
C TRP A 74 12.39 14.55 -24.26
N GLU A 75 13.15 13.91 -25.13
CA GLU A 75 12.99 12.51 -25.49
C GLU A 75 13.02 11.57 -24.26
N ARG A 76 13.98 11.77 -23.35
CA ARG A 76 14.04 10.99 -22.09
C ARG A 76 12.79 11.23 -21.24
N LYS A 77 12.30 12.47 -21.15
CA LYS A 77 11.06 12.78 -20.42
C LYS A 77 9.84 12.12 -21.07
N MET A 78 9.74 12.12 -22.38
CA MET A 78 8.65 11.46 -23.11
C MET A 78 8.68 9.94 -22.93
N ARG A 79 9.86 9.32 -22.98
CA ARG A 79 10.03 7.88 -22.69
C ARG A 79 9.61 7.54 -21.25
N LEU A 80 10.00 8.35 -20.27
CA LEU A 80 9.58 8.16 -18.88
C LEU A 80 8.06 8.30 -18.72
N LYS A 81 7.45 9.25 -19.42
CA LYS A 81 6.00 9.45 -19.42
C LYS A 81 5.27 8.24 -20.00
N ALA A 82 5.71 7.75 -21.16
CA ALA A 82 5.16 6.54 -21.79
C ALA A 82 5.30 5.30 -20.89
N ASN A 83 6.46 5.12 -20.26
CA ASN A 83 6.67 4.04 -19.30
C ASN A 83 5.71 4.13 -18.10
N LEU A 84 5.54 5.34 -17.54
CA LEU A 84 4.63 5.58 -16.44
C LEU A 84 3.17 5.30 -16.82
N GLU A 85 2.75 5.70 -18.02
CA GLU A 85 1.42 5.41 -18.55
C GLU A 85 1.18 3.90 -18.73
N ASN A 86 2.17 3.16 -19.25
CA ASN A 86 2.10 1.71 -19.37
C ASN A 86 1.99 1.03 -17.99
N VAL A 87 2.80 1.42 -17.01
CA VAL A 87 2.73 0.90 -15.63
C VAL A 87 1.35 1.19 -15.02
N LYS A 88 0.79 2.39 -15.22
CA LYS A 88 -0.55 2.73 -14.73
C LYS A 88 -1.64 1.86 -15.35
N LYS A 89 -1.58 1.59 -16.66
CA LYS A 89 -2.51 0.69 -17.35
C LYS A 89 -2.45 -0.71 -16.76
N MET A 90 -1.25 -1.28 -16.61
CA MET A 90 -1.06 -2.60 -16.01
C MET A 90 -1.57 -2.65 -14.56
N GLN A 91 -1.28 -1.62 -13.75
CA GLN A 91 -1.81 -1.53 -12.39
C GLN A 91 -3.35 -1.48 -12.37
N GLN A 92 -3.96 -0.75 -13.30
CA GLN A 92 -5.41 -0.65 -13.40
C GLN A 92 -6.03 -1.99 -13.77
N GLU A 93 -5.49 -2.70 -14.76
CA GLU A 93 -5.94 -4.04 -15.15
C GLU A 93 -5.89 -5.03 -13.97
N VAL A 94 -4.84 -4.97 -13.14
CA VAL A 94 -4.72 -5.82 -11.94
C VAL A 94 -5.80 -5.46 -10.90
N ARG A 95 -6.04 -4.18 -10.65
CA ARG A 95 -7.10 -3.73 -9.72
C ARG A 95 -8.48 -4.15 -10.21
N ASP A 96 -8.76 -3.99 -11.51
CA ASP A 96 -10.05 -4.32 -12.11
C ASP A 96 -10.29 -5.83 -12.05
N LYS A 97 -9.28 -6.66 -12.36
CA LYS A 97 -9.36 -8.13 -12.18
C LYS A 97 -9.66 -8.52 -10.73
N LEU A 98 -9.01 -7.87 -9.76
CA LEU A 98 -9.25 -8.16 -8.34
C LEU A 98 -10.65 -7.70 -7.88
N ALA A 99 -11.10 -6.54 -8.35
CA ALA A 99 -12.43 -6.01 -8.06
C ALA A 99 -13.53 -6.92 -8.65
N ALA A 100 -13.38 -7.36 -9.90
CA ALA A 100 -14.30 -8.30 -10.54
C ALA A 100 -14.38 -9.63 -9.78
N LYS A 101 -13.23 -10.21 -9.38
CA LYS A 101 -13.20 -11.43 -8.54
C LYS A 101 -13.94 -11.26 -7.21
N LYS A 102 -13.75 -10.12 -6.53
CA LYS A 102 -14.45 -9.81 -5.27
C LYS A 102 -15.96 -9.64 -5.46
N ALA A 103 -16.37 -8.91 -6.51
CA ALA A 103 -17.77 -8.70 -6.84
C ALA A 103 -18.49 -10.04 -7.13
N ALA A 104 -17.89 -10.90 -7.96
CA ALA A 104 -18.42 -12.23 -8.27
C ALA A 104 -18.59 -13.10 -7.00
N LYS A 105 -17.62 -13.05 -6.06
CA LYS A 105 -17.72 -13.78 -4.79
C LYS A 105 -18.86 -13.27 -3.89
N ILE A 106 -19.09 -11.95 -3.88
CA ILE A 106 -20.19 -11.34 -3.11
C ILE A 106 -21.53 -11.72 -3.71
N GLU A 107 -21.67 -11.65 -5.04
CA GLU A 107 -22.88 -12.04 -5.74
C GLU A 107 -23.21 -13.52 -5.52
N ALA A 108 -22.22 -14.41 -5.68
CA ALA A 108 -22.37 -15.84 -5.40
C ALA A 108 -22.81 -16.11 -3.96
N ARG A 109 -22.27 -15.35 -2.99
CA ARG A 109 -22.69 -15.45 -1.58
C ARG A 109 -24.13 -15.00 -1.37
N LYS A 110 -24.53 -13.85 -1.92
CA LYS A 110 -25.90 -13.33 -1.81
C LYS A 110 -26.91 -14.30 -2.39
N GLU A 111 -26.59 -14.87 -3.54
CA GLU A 111 -27.43 -15.85 -4.24
C GLU A 111 -27.52 -17.17 -3.44
N HIS A 112 -26.41 -17.63 -2.87
CA HIS A 112 -26.42 -18.78 -1.95
C HIS A 112 -27.25 -18.51 -0.69
N GLU A 113 -27.12 -17.35 -0.06
CA GLU A 113 -27.93 -16.97 1.12
C GLU A 113 -29.43 -16.87 0.78
N ARG A 114 -29.77 -16.34 -0.40
CA ARG A 114 -31.16 -16.31 -0.89
C ARG A 114 -31.70 -17.73 -1.02
N ARG A 115 -30.94 -18.62 -1.67
CA ARG A 115 -31.32 -20.02 -1.84
C ARG A 115 -31.41 -20.77 -0.51
N GLN A 116 -30.51 -20.51 0.43
CA GLN A 116 -30.58 -21.08 1.77
C GLN A 116 -31.86 -20.66 2.48
N LYS A 117 -32.21 -19.37 2.45
CA LYS A 117 -33.46 -18.87 3.05
C LYS A 117 -34.70 -19.46 2.39
N GLU A 118 -34.69 -19.66 1.08
CA GLU A 118 -35.80 -20.30 0.36
C GLU A 118 -35.88 -21.80 0.68
N ASN A 119 -34.74 -22.49 0.73
CA ASN A 119 -34.66 -23.89 1.11
C ASN A 119 -35.08 -24.10 2.57
N GLU A 120 -34.71 -23.20 3.48
CA GLU A 120 -35.13 -23.24 4.89
C GLU A 120 -36.65 -23.12 5.00
N ARG A 121 -37.27 -22.18 4.26
CA ARG A 121 -38.75 -22.08 4.20
C ARG A 121 -39.41 -23.32 3.59
N LYS A 122 -38.83 -23.88 2.52
CA LYS A 122 -39.37 -25.08 1.84
C LYS A 122 -39.17 -26.36 2.64
N ALA A 123 -38.06 -26.47 3.36
CA ALA A 123 -37.71 -27.61 4.20
C ALA A 123 -38.37 -27.56 5.59
N GLU A 124 -39.00 -26.43 5.95
CA GLU A 124 -39.75 -26.31 7.19
C GLU A 124 -40.98 -27.24 7.16
N ILE A 125 -40.86 -28.38 7.86
CA ILE A 125 -41.96 -29.34 8.02
C ILE A 125 -42.94 -28.78 9.06
N VAL A 126 -44.05 -28.23 8.59
CA VAL A 126 -45.11 -27.69 9.46
C VAL A 126 -46.16 -28.74 9.76
N GLN A 127 -46.59 -28.84 11.02
CA GLN A 127 -47.75 -29.63 11.43
C GLN A 127 -48.98 -28.72 11.50
N VAL A 128 -49.93 -28.90 10.57
CA VAL A 128 -51.18 -28.13 10.57
C VAL A 128 -52.10 -28.61 11.70
N ILE A 129 -52.29 -27.76 12.72
CA ILE A 129 -53.21 -28.04 13.84
C ILE A 129 -54.60 -27.53 13.50
N LYS A 130 -55.46 -28.39 12.95
CA LYS A 130 -56.85 -28.03 12.60
C LYS A 130 -57.74 -27.75 13.81
N ASN A 131 -57.56 -28.50 14.91
CA ASN A 131 -58.33 -28.33 16.14
C ASN A 131 -57.48 -27.64 17.22
N THR A 132 -57.82 -26.38 17.51
CA THR A 132 -57.11 -25.53 18.49
C THR A 132 -57.30 -25.97 19.94
N GLU A 133 -58.34 -26.76 20.26
CA GLU A 133 -58.52 -27.31 21.62
C GLU A 133 -57.40 -28.27 22.00
N LYS A 134 -56.73 -28.89 21.02
CA LYS A 134 -55.57 -29.76 21.29
C LYS A 134 -54.44 -28.98 21.97
N LEU A 135 -54.22 -27.71 21.61
CA LEU A 135 -53.20 -26.86 22.24
C LEU A 135 -53.49 -26.68 23.74
N LYS A 136 -54.78 -26.54 24.12
CA LYS A 136 -55.19 -26.39 25.52
C LYS A 136 -54.90 -27.63 26.37
N LYS A 137 -54.85 -28.81 25.75
CA LYS A 137 -54.55 -30.09 26.42
C LYS A 137 -53.04 -30.38 26.55
N THR A 138 -52.18 -29.65 25.82
CA THR A 138 -50.73 -29.89 25.85
C THR A 138 -50.05 -29.33 27.10
N LYS A 139 -48.93 -29.95 27.51
CA LYS A 139 -48.13 -29.48 28.66
C LYS A 139 -47.53 -28.10 28.38
N LYS A 140 -47.48 -27.23 29.40
CA LYS A 140 -46.90 -25.87 29.30
C LYS A 140 -45.47 -25.84 28.73
N LYS A 141 -44.64 -26.88 28.99
CA LYS A 141 -43.27 -26.99 28.43
C LYS A 141 -43.26 -27.20 26.91
N GLN A 142 -44.23 -27.93 26.37
CA GLN A 142 -44.35 -28.18 24.93
C GLN A 142 -44.82 -26.93 24.20
N LEU A 143 -45.78 -26.19 24.76
CA LEU A 143 -46.25 -24.91 24.22
C LEU A 143 -45.11 -23.89 24.03
N ARG A 144 -44.09 -23.90 24.89
CA ARG A 144 -42.92 -23.00 24.77
C ARG A 144 -42.03 -23.29 23.55
N ARG A 145 -42.13 -24.48 22.95
CA ARG A 145 -41.33 -24.88 21.77
C ARG A 145 -42.08 -24.68 20.45
N ILE A 146 -43.37 -24.36 20.50
CA ILE A 146 -44.19 -24.22 19.29
C ILE A 146 -43.95 -22.83 18.70
N GLU A 147 -43.41 -22.79 17.50
CA GLU A 147 -43.34 -21.59 16.66
C GLU A 147 -44.55 -21.57 15.71
N LYS A 148 -45.17 -20.40 15.52
CA LYS A 148 -46.27 -20.24 14.58
C LYS A 148 -45.71 -19.90 13.21
N ARG A 149 -46.13 -20.64 12.18
CA ARG A 149 -45.80 -20.40 10.78
C ARG A 149 -47.08 -20.27 9.97
N ASP A 150 -47.04 -19.42 8.95
CA ASP A 150 -48.18 -19.21 8.07
C ASP A 150 -48.29 -20.36 7.06
N THR A 151 -49.45 -21.00 7.03
CA THR A 151 -49.83 -22.02 6.05
C THR A 151 -51.06 -21.53 5.30
N THR A 152 -50.90 -20.50 4.47
CA THR A 152 -51.94 -19.94 3.59
C THR A 152 -51.65 -20.29 2.14
#